data_AF-D9WPL0-F1
#
_entry.id   AF-D9WPL0-F1
#
_cell.length_a   1.000
_cell.length_b   1.000
_cell.length_c   1.000
_cell.angle_alpha   90.00
_cell.angle_beta   90.00
_cell.angle_gamma   90.00
#
_symmetry.space_group_name_H-M   'P 1'
#
loop_
_entity.id
_entity.type
_entity.pdbx_description
1 polymer ?
#
loop_
_entity_poly.entity_id
_entity_poly.type
_entity_poly.pdbx_seq_one_letter_code
_entity_poly.pdbx_strand_id
1 'polypeptide(L)' 'MRTPRRPARHRGAAMIPAAALAVVRAGVENARKNGLDTAEDVAEQVVEELVAMGWTIALAEPDDDHPAAA' A
#
# COMPACT_ATOMS: atom_id res chain seq x y z
N MET A 1 2.42 -35.34 -29.42
CA MET A 1 2.08 -34.97 -28.03
C MET A 1 2.38 -33.48 -27.86
N ARG A 2 1.36 -32.63 -27.65
CA ARG A 2 1.56 -31.19 -27.37
C ARG A 2 1.50 -31.00 -25.85
N THR A 3 2.59 -30.51 -25.27
CA THR A 3 2.65 -30.09 -23.87
C THR A 3 1.68 -28.93 -23.62
N PRO A 4 0.90 -28.91 -22.53
CA PRO A 4 0.08 -27.75 -22.22
C PRO A 4 1.00 -26.57 -21.86
N ARG A 5 0.78 -25.43 -22.49
CA ARG A 5 1.39 -24.16 -22.09
C ARG A 5 0.91 -23.84 -20.68
N ARG A 6 1.85 -23.74 -19.74
CA ARG A 6 1.65 -23.27 -18.37
C ARG A 6 0.80 -21.99 -18.41
N PRO A 7 -0.29 -21.86 -17.65
CA PRO A 7 -1.05 -20.62 -17.64
C PRO A 7 -0.14 -19.50 -17.16
N ALA A 8 -0.08 -18.42 -17.95
CA ALA A 8 0.60 -17.20 -17.55
C ALA A 8 0.05 -16.80 -16.18
N ARG A 9 0.92 -16.70 -15.18
CA ARG A 9 0.56 -16.10 -13.89
C ARG A 9 0.02 -14.72 -14.21
N HIS A 10 -1.28 -14.52 -13.97
CA HIS A 10 -1.88 -13.20 -14.04
C HIS A 10 -1.06 -12.30 -13.11
N ARG A 11 -0.29 -11.36 -13.68
CA ARG A 11 0.21 -10.19 -12.95
C ARG A 11 -1.03 -9.41 -12.54
N GLY A 12 -1.62 -9.77 -11.41
CA GLY A 12 -2.65 -8.97 -10.79
C GLY A 12 -1.93 -7.76 -10.21
N ALA A 13 -1.99 -6.62 -10.89
CA ALA A 13 -1.75 -5.35 -10.21
C ALA A 13 -2.60 -5.37 -8.94
N ALA A 14 -1.96 -5.27 -7.77
CA ALA A 14 -2.66 -5.33 -6.50
C ALA A 14 -3.74 -4.24 -6.49
N MET A 15 -5.00 -4.64 -6.70
CA MET A 15 -6.11 -3.71 -6.70
C MET A 15 -6.29 -3.27 -5.26
N ILE A 16 -5.87 -2.03 -4.95
CA ILE A 16 -6.12 -1.43 -3.65
C ILE A 16 -7.63 -1.27 -3.51
N PRO A 17 -8.27 -1.85 -2.49
CA PRO A 17 -9.70 -1.64 -2.26
C PRO A 17 -10.00 -0.15 -2.11
N ALA A 18 -11.05 0.35 -2.75
CA ALA A 18 -11.42 1.77 -2.68
C ALA A 18 -11.61 2.26 -1.24
N ALA A 19 -12.13 1.39 -0.37
CA ALA A 19 -12.24 1.65 1.07
C ALA A 19 -10.88 1.86 1.74
N ALA A 20 -9.88 1.03 1.44
CA ALA A 20 -8.53 1.18 1.99
C ALA A 20 -7.89 2.51 1.54
N LEU A 21 -8.05 2.87 0.26
CA LEU A 21 -7.55 4.15 -0.25
C LEU A 21 -8.25 5.36 0.41
N ALA A 22 -9.54 5.28 0.68
CA ALA A 22 -10.28 6.35 1.35
C ALA A 22 -9.78 6.58 2.79
N VAL A 23 -9.50 5.50 3.53
CA VAL A 23 -8.96 5.59 4.89
C VAL A 23 -7.56 6.21 4.89
N VAL A 24 -6.67 5.78 4.00
CA VAL A 24 -5.31 6.36 3.87
C VAL A 24 -5.38 7.86 3.54
N ARG A 25 -6.27 8.27 2.64
CA ARG A 25 -6.46 9.71 2.33
C ARG A 25 -6.90 10.52 3.53
N ALA A 26 -7.82 9.99 4.33
CA ALA A 26 -8.27 10.66 5.55
C ALA A 26 -7.12 10.83 6.55
N GLY A 27 -6.28 9.80 6.73
CA GLY A 27 -5.11 9.89 7.61
C GLY A 27 -4.07 10.90 7.13
N VAL A 28 -3.80 10.96 5.81
CA VAL A 28 -2.90 11.97 5.24
C VAL A 28 -3.44 13.39 5.44
N GLU A 29 -4.74 13.59 5.28
CA GLU A 29 -5.38 14.88 5.53
C GLU A 29 -5.25 15.28 7.01
N ASN A 30 -5.42 14.32 7.93
CA ASN A 30 -5.29 14.56 9.36
C ASN A 30 -3.84 14.90 9.76
N ALA A 31 -2.86 14.13 9.26
CA ALA A 31 -1.43 14.39 9.46
C ALA A 31 -1.05 15.82 9.03
N ARG A 32 -1.51 16.26 7.85
CA ARG A 32 -1.28 17.63 7.37
C ARG A 32 -1.94 18.70 8.26
N LYS A 33 -3.15 18.45 8.76
CA LYS A 33 -3.82 19.36 9.70
C LYS A 33 -3.05 19.51 11.02
N ASN A 34 -2.31 18.48 11.42
CA ASN A 34 -1.45 18.49 12.60
C ASN A 34 -0.07 19.11 12.34
N GLY A 35 0.19 19.64 11.14
CA GLY A 35 1.45 20.30 10.79
C GLY A 35 2.59 19.32 10.47
N LEU A 36 2.29 18.08 10.13
CA LEU A 36 3.29 17.12 9.66
C LEU A 36 3.59 17.39 8.18
N ASP A 37 4.82 17.82 7.92
CA ASP A 37 5.25 18.26 6.59
C ASP A 37 6.16 17.26 5.88
N THR A 38 6.77 16.32 6.61
CA THR A 38 7.64 15.30 6.02
C THR A 38 6.85 14.05 5.65
N ALA A 39 7.30 13.36 4.60
CA ALA A 39 6.69 12.11 4.18
C ALA A 39 6.80 11.01 5.25
N GLU A 40 7.86 11.03 6.05
CA GLU A 40 8.10 10.08 7.14
C GLU A 40 7.09 10.28 8.27
N ASP A 41 6.96 11.50 8.77
CA ASP A 41 6.01 11.82 9.86
C ASP A 41 4.56 11.53 9.45
N VAL A 42 4.20 11.86 8.20
CA VAL A 42 2.86 11.57 7.67
C VAL A 42 2.63 10.06 7.59
N ALA A 43 3.63 9.28 7.18
CA ALA A 43 3.51 7.84 7.08
C ALA A 43 3.36 7.19 8.47
N GLU A 44 4.15 7.63 9.46
CA GLU A 44 4.04 7.18 10.84
C GLU A 44 2.65 7.47 11.41
N GLN A 45 2.16 8.70 11.26
CA GLN A 45 0.82 9.09 11.72
C GLN A 45 -0.30 8.26 11.07
N VAL A 46 -0.24 8.02 9.75
CA VAL A 46 -1.24 7.21 9.04
C VAL A 46 -1.23 5.76 9.53
N VAL A 47 -0.04 5.20 9.77
CA VAL A 47 0.13 3.83 10.28
C VAL A 47 -0.47 3.71 11.68
N GLU A 48 -0.19 4.65 12.57
CA GLU A 48 -0.76 4.68 13.92
C GLU A 48 -2.29 4.72 13.91
N GLU A 49 -2.88 5.58 13.08
CA GLU A 49 -4.33 5.69 12.96
C GLU A 49 -4.97 4.40 12.42
N LEU A 50 -4.37 3.78 11.42
CA LEU A 50 -4.81 2.51 10.88
C LEU A 50 -4.81 1.42 11.95
N VAL A 51 -3.73 1.33 12.73
CA VAL A 51 -3.62 0.38 13.85
C VAL A 51 -4.67 0.66 14.92
N ALA A 52 -4.90 1.92 15.27
CA ALA A 52 -5.93 2.33 16.24
C ALA A 52 -7.35 1.96 15.78
N MET A 53 -7.60 1.95 14.47
CA MET A 53 -8.85 1.47 13.86
C MET A 53 -8.96 -0.06 13.76
N GLY A 54 -7.95 -0.80 14.27
CA GLY A 54 -7.92 -2.25 14.27
C GLY A 54 -7.37 -2.89 12.99
N TRP A 55 -6.74 -2.12 12.11
CA TRP A 55 -6.11 -2.67 10.91
C TRP A 55 -4.78 -3.33 11.24
N THR A 56 -4.54 -4.49 10.63
CA THR A 56 -3.24 -5.15 10.66
C THR A 56 -2.44 -4.75 9.43
N ILE A 57 -1.25 -4.19 9.63
CA ILE A 57 -0.33 -3.83 8.55
C ILE A 57 0.74 -4.92 8.49
N ALA A 58 0.86 -5.58 7.34
CA ALA A 58 1.88 -6.58 7.08
C ALA A 58 2.87 -6.03 6.05
N LEU A 59 4.15 -6.32 6.24
CA LEU A 59 5.14 -6.16 5.19
C LEU A 59 4.81 -7.18 4.09
N ALA A 60 4.45 -6.68 2.91
CA ALA A 60 4.49 -7.51 1.71
C ALA A 60 5.96 -7.74 1.34
N GLU A 61 6.32 -8.95 0.93
CA GLU A 61 7.58 -9.13 0.20
C GLU A 61 7.54 -8.18 -1.00
N PRO A 62 8.59 -7.36 -1.23
CA PRO A 62 8.62 -6.50 -2.39
C PRO A 62 8.47 -7.38 -3.63
N ASP A 63 7.48 -7.07 -4.48
CA ASP A 63 7.49 -7.59 -5.84
C ASP A 63 8.75 -7.00 -6.50
N ASP A 64 9.79 -7.83 -6.67
CA ASP A 64 11.10 -7.50 -7.28
C ASP A 64 11.02 -6.95 -8.73
N ASP A 65 9.83 -6.63 -9.22
CA ASP A 65 9.54 -6.15 -10.57
C ASP A 65 9.42 -4.62 -10.68
N HIS A 66 9.53 -3.84 -9.60
CA HIS A 66 9.57 -2.38 -9.72
C HIS A 66 11.00 -1.93 -10.07
N PRO A 67 11.28 -1.38 -11.26
CA PRO A 67 12.60 -0.83 -11.53
C PRO A 67 12.82 0.33 -10.57
N ALA A 68 13.88 0.22 -9.76
CA ALA A 68 14.39 1.34 -8.99
C ALA A 68 14.59 2.52 -9.94
N ALA A 69 13.85 3.61 -9.74
CA ALA A 69 14.07 4.84 -10.48
C ALA A 69 15.50 5.32 -10.18
N ALA A 70 16.30 5.43 -11.24
CA ALA A 70 17.69 5.90 -11.23
C ALA A 70 17.77 7.43 -11.11
#